data_AF-A0A7R9IB14-F1
#
_entry.id   AF-A0A7R9IB14-F1
#
_cell.length_a   1.000
_cell.length_b   1.000
_cell.length_c   1.000
_cell.angle_alpha   90.00
_cell.angle_beta   90.00
_cell.angle_gamma   90.00
#
_symmetry.space_group_name_H-M   'P 1'
#
loop_
_entity.id
_entity.type
_entity.pdbx_description
1 polymer ?
#
loop_
_entity_poly.entity_id
_entity_poly.type
_entity_poly.pdbx_seq_one_letter_code
_entity_poly.pdbx_strand_id
1 'polypeptide(L)'
;MLDLSSPQQLWFTLETLLQSIITSLRGCEKMAKVSGKLLLMEFLQDQAWDRVGRDNTDKDYMDPFPIPLVILGGKYDIFQDFDPEKKKVMCRCLRYVAHTLGATLQFYSVKDAGLVKRAKDLLSHHGFGTNPLKSISQDYNKPLLIPAGSDSMDQIGGLGSTQGLLGNKGPGSALDRWKHTFTKHFPQEVSEKSVMPEDPAKDMNFSEPTIDFLRSQKDDELERYRQEAERKQKYFSDLEIDYNNEF
;
A
#
# COMPACT_ATOMS: atom_id res chain seq x y z
N MET A 1 3.63 4.89 0.37
CA MET A 1 4.00 6.22 0.90
C MET A 1 2.81 7.13 0.70
N LEU A 2 2.49 7.96 1.70
CA LEU A 2 1.33 8.86 1.70
C LEU A 2 1.82 10.30 1.79
N ASP A 3 1.20 11.21 1.07
CA ASP A 3 1.51 12.63 1.13
C ASP A 3 0.70 13.31 2.24
N LEU A 4 1.37 13.79 3.30
CA LEU A 4 0.69 14.46 4.40
C LEU A 4 0.29 15.92 4.07
N SER A 5 0.83 16.51 2.99
CA SER A 5 0.50 17.88 2.60
C SER A 5 -0.87 18.04 1.95
N SER A 6 -1.46 16.93 1.47
CA SER A 6 -2.76 16.93 0.79
C SER A 6 -3.72 15.92 1.44
N PRO A 7 -4.33 16.25 2.60
CA PRO A 7 -5.29 15.38 3.29
C PRO A 7 -6.48 14.98 2.42
N GLN A 8 -6.86 15.80 1.45
CA GLN A 8 -7.98 15.59 0.53
C GLN A 8 -7.76 14.40 -0.42
N GLN A 9 -6.52 13.95 -0.60
CA GLN A 9 -6.19 12.80 -1.47
C GLN A 9 -5.61 11.63 -0.67
N LEU A 10 -5.28 11.85 0.61
CA LEU A 10 -4.56 10.90 1.44
C LEU A 10 -5.35 9.61 1.66
N TRP A 11 -6.65 9.71 1.98
CA TRP A 11 -7.45 8.51 2.27
C TRP A 11 -7.67 7.68 1.01
N PHE A 12 -8.02 8.34 -0.09
CA PHE A 12 -8.18 7.67 -1.38
C PHE A 12 -6.91 6.94 -1.82
N THR A 13 -5.75 7.60 -1.67
CA THR A 13 -4.44 7.00 -2.00
C THR A 13 -4.16 5.80 -1.10
N LEU A 14 -4.38 5.93 0.21
CA LEU A 14 -4.18 4.83 1.17
C LEU A 14 -5.05 3.61 0.82
N GLU A 15 -6.34 3.82 0.58
CA GLU A 15 -7.28 2.75 0.26
C GLU A 15 -6.92 2.05 -1.05
N THR A 16 -6.60 2.81 -2.09
CA THR A 16 -6.22 2.28 -3.40
C THR A 16 -4.94 1.44 -3.33
N LEU A 17 -3.92 1.93 -2.62
CA LEU A 17 -2.67 1.19 -2.42
C LEU A 17 -2.91 -0.09 -1.63
N LEU A 18 -3.66 -0.03 -0.53
CA LEU A 18 -3.98 -1.21 0.27
C LEU A 18 -4.77 -2.25 -0.54
N GLN A 19 -5.80 -1.82 -1.27
CA GLN A 19 -6.60 -2.71 -2.13
C GLN A 19 -5.74 -3.37 -3.21
N SER A 20 -4.82 -2.64 -3.83
CA SER A 20 -3.89 -3.19 -4.82
C SER A 20 -3.00 -4.28 -4.23
N ILE A 21 -2.45 -4.05 -3.03
CA ILE A 21 -1.58 -5.04 -2.37
C ILE A 21 -2.40 -6.25 -1.91
N ILE A 22 -3.58 -6.05 -1.31
CA ILE A 22 -4.48 -7.13 -0.90
C ILE A 22 -4.89 -8.00 -2.09
N THR A 23 -5.22 -7.37 -3.23
CA THR A 23 -5.60 -8.08 -4.45
C THR A 23 -4.44 -8.94 -4.98
N SER A 24 -3.23 -8.39 -4.97
CA SER A 24 -2.01 -9.10 -5.36
C SER A 24 -1.74 -10.29 -4.44
N LEU A 25 -1.88 -10.12 -3.12
CA LEU A 25 -1.73 -11.19 -2.15
C LEU A 25 -2.76 -12.31 -2.32
N ARG A 26 -4.03 -11.96 -2.54
CA ARG A 26 -5.09 -12.94 -2.82
C ARG A 26 -4.80 -13.72 -4.11
N GLY A 27 -4.20 -13.07 -5.11
CA GLY A 27 -3.70 -13.73 -6.32
C GLY A 27 -2.62 -14.78 -5.99
N CYS A 28 -1.61 -14.39 -5.20
CA CYS A 28 -0.56 -15.29 -4.73
C CYS A 28 -1.10 -16.43 -3.88
N GLU A 29 -2.09 -16.18 -3.01
CA GLU A 29 -2.71 -17.21 -2.16
C GLU A 29 -3.45 -18.26 -2.98
N LYS A 30 -4.21 -17.85 -4.01
CA LYS A 30 -4.86 -18.77 -4.94
C LYS A 30 -3.85 -19.64 -5.67
N MET A 31 -2.76 -19.06 -6.16
CA MET A 31 -1.67 -19.82 -6.80
C MET A 31 -1.00 -20.79 -5.81
N ALA A 32 -0.73 -20.34 -4.58
CA ALA A 32 -0.14 -21.18 -3.53
C ALA A 32 -1.02 -22.38 -3.15
N LYS A 33 -2.35 -22.20 -3.11
CA LYS A 33 -3.32 -23.29 -2.88
C LYS A 33 -3.26 -24.35 -3.99
N VAL A 34 -3.18 -23.91 -5.25
CA VAL A 34 -3.05 -24.82 -6.41
C VAL A 34 -1.71 -25.56 -6.39
N SER A 35 -0.63 -24.90 -5.94
CA SER A 35 0.70 -25.50 -5.84
C SER A 35 0.97 -26.28 -4.54
N GLY A 36 -0.04 -26.49 -3.66
CA GLY A 36 0.13 -27.22 -2.40
C GLY A 36 0.94 -26.49 -1.31
N LYS A 37 1.18 -25.18 -1.46
CA LYS A 37 1.95 -24.35 -0.51
C LYS A 37 1.09 -23.71 0.58
N LEU A 38 -0.01 -24.36 0.99
CA LEU A 38 -0.93 -23.82 2.01
C LEU A 38 -0.21 -23.51 3.33
N LEU A 39 0.75 -24.36 3.72
CA LEU A 39 1.58 -24.20 4.92
C LEU A 39 2.36 -22.87 4.94
N LEU A 40 2.72 -22.32 3.78
CA LEU A 40 3.42 -21.04 3.71
C LEU A 40 2.53 -19.88 4.16
N MET A 41 1.23 -19.91 3.81
CA MET A 41 0.31 -18.84 4.19
C MET A 41 -0.01 -18.87 5.68
N GLU A 42 -0.16 -20.07 6.25
CA GLU A 42 -0.29 -20.24 7.70
C GLU A 42 0.96 -19.76 8.43
N PHE A 43 2.16 -20.09 7.93
CA PHE A 43 3.42 -19.60 8.47
C PHE A 43 3.52 -18.06 8.42
N LEU A 44 3.15 -17.44 7.29
CA LEU A 44 3.16 -15.98 7.16
C LEU A 44 2.16 -15.31 8.12
N GLN A 45 1.00 -15.93 8.35
CA GLN A 45 0.02 -15.42 9.30
C GLN A 45 0.52 -15.54 10.74
N ASP A 46 1.16 -16.66 11.09
CA ASP A 46 1.77 -16.85 12.42
C ASP A 46 2.88 -15.82 12.66
N GLN A 47 3.75 -15.60 11.67
CA GLN A 47 4.75 -14.53 11.69
C GLN A 47 4.13 -13.13 11.82
N ALA A 48 2.98 -12.88 11.19
CA ALA A 48 2.29 -11.60 11.34
C ALA A 48 1.83 -11.37 12.79
N TRP A 49 1.32 -12.39 13.45
CA TRP A 49 0.94 -12.35 14.86
C TRP A 49 2.14 -12.23 15.81
N ASP A 50 3.27 -12.84 15.49
CA ASP A 50 4.51 -12.65 16.26
C ASP A 50 5.01 -11.21 16.19
N ARG A 51 4.86 -10.53 15.04
CA ARG A 51 5.27 -9.12 14.88
C ARG A 51 4.44 -8.16 15.72
N VAL A 52 3.12 -8.35 15.78
CA VAL A 52 2.23 -7.47 16.56
C VAL A 52 2.17 -7.83 18.05
N GLY A 53 2.73 -8.98 18.40
CA GLY A 53 2.48 -9.66 19.64
C GLY A 53 1.20 -10.49 19.56
N ARG A 54 1.34 -11.78 19.92
CA ARG A 54 0.27 -12.54 20.59
C ARG A 54 -0.03 -11.76 21.91
N ASP A 55 -0.82 -12.17 22.87
CA ASP A 55 -1.15 -11.32 24.07
C ASP A 55 -1.66 -9.85 23.88
N ASN A 56 -1.71 -9.26 22.68
CA ASN A 56 -2.27 -7.92 22.46
C ASN A 56 -3.75 -7.90 22.87
N THR A 57 -4.18 -6.84 23.55
CA THR A 57 -5.56 -6.69 24.03
C THR A 57 -6.55 -6.51 22.89
N ASP A 58 -6.08 -5.99 21.75
CA ASP A 58 -6.93 -5.52 20.66
C ASP A 58 -7.06 -6.54 19.51
N LYS A 59 -6.66 -7.80 19.73
CA LYS A 59 -6.64 -8.86 18.70
C LYS A 59 -7.93 -9.01 17.92
N ASP A 60 -9.08 -8.89 18.59
CA ASP A 60 -10.40 -9.05 17.97
C ASP A 60 -10.71 -7.93 16.94
N TYR A 61 -9.96 -6.84 16.99
CA TYR A 61 -10.10 -5.66 16.11
C TYR A 61 -8.93 -5.50 15.14
N MET A 62 -8.00 -6.46 15.11
CA MET A 62 -6.84 -6.47 14.24
C MET A 62 -6.97 -7.54 13.16
N ASP A 63 -6.42 -7.24 11.99
CA ASP A 63 -6.18 -8.19 10.90
C ASP A 63 -4.74 -7.98 10.40
N PRO A 64 -3.74 -8.50 11.14
CA PRO A 64 -2.34 -8.26 10.83
C PRO A 64 -1.98 -8.74 9.43
N PHE A 65 -1.34 -7.87 8.67
CA PHE A 65 -0.95 -8.15 7.30
C PHE A 65 0.05 -9.32 7.26
N PRO A 66 -0.07 -10.31 6.37
CA PRO A 66 0.80 -11.50 6.38
C PRO A 66 2.28 -11.16 6.12
N ILE A 67 2.55 -10.03 5.45
CA ILE A 67 3.90 -9.54 5.14
C ILE A 67 4.17 -8.26 5.94
N PRO A 68 5.42 -7.95 6.35
CA PRO A 68 5.70 -6.67 7.01
C PRO A 68 5.27 -5.49 6.15
N LEU A 69 4.34 -4.68 6.68
CA LEU A 69 3.83 -3.48 6.02
C LEU A 69 4.36 -2.23 6.72
N VAL A 70 4.82 -1.26 5.92
CA VAL A 70 5.28 0.04 6.41
C VAL A 70 4.49 1.15 5.74
N ILE A 71 3.86 2.00 6.55
CA ILE A 71 3.16 3.20 6.12
C ILE A 71 4.08 4.40 6.40
N LEU A 72 4.58 5.01 5.33
CA LEU A 72 5.40 6.23 5.39
C LEU A 72 4.55 7.46 5.06
N GLY A 73 4.42 8.40 6.01
CA GLY A 73 3.82 9.72 5.79
C GLY A 73 4.89 10.75 5.40
N GLY A 74 4.92 11.17 4.15
CA GLY A 74 5.88 12.14 3.61
C GLY A 74 5.47 13.60 3.83
N LYS A 75 6.41 14.52 3.52
CA LYS A 75 6.23 15.98 3.64
C LYS A 75 5.80 16.43 5.05
N TYR A 76 6.38 15.80 6.08
CA TYR A 76 6.12 16.19 7.48
C TYR A 76 6.44 17.66 7.76
N ASP A 77 7.39 18.24 7.02
CA ASP A 77 7.75 19.66 7.11
C ASP A 77 6.61 20.63 6.80
N ILE A 78 5.64 20.22 5.98
CA ILE A 78 4.42 20.99 5.70
C ILE A 78 3.34 20.64 6.72
N PHE A 79 3.21 19.35 7.03
CA PHE A 79 2.20 18.85 7.97
C PHE A 79 2.36 19.40 9.40
N GLN A 80 3.59 19.64 9.86
CA GLN A 80 3.83 20.18 11.21
C GLN A 80 3.14 21.53 11.45
N ASP A 81 2.96 22.32 10.39
CA ASP A 81 2.36 23.66 10.44
C ASP A 81 0.82 23.65 10.33
N PHE A 82 0.21 22.47 10.18
CA PHE A 82 -1.26 22.37 10.09
C PHE A 82 -1.94 22.67 11.43
N ASP A 83 -3.23 23.00 11.35
CA ASP A 83 -4.08 23.20 12.52
C ASP A 83 -4.03 21.97 13.45
N PRO A 84 -3.92 22.15 14.78
CA PRO A 84 -3.86 21.04 15.73
C PRO A 84 -5.02 20.05 15.62
N GLU A 85 -6.22 20.52 15.27
CA GLU A 85 -7.39 19.66 15.05
C GLU A 85 -7.20 18.74 13.83
N LYS A 86 -6.73 19.30 12.71
CA LYS A 86 -6.42 18.52 11.50
C LYS A 86 -5.34 17.49 11.77
N LYS A 87 -4.26 17.89 12.46
CA LYS A 87 -3.18 16.98 12.87
C LYS A 87 -3.70 15.82 13.72
N LYS A 88 -4.55 16.10 14.71
CA LYS A 88 -5.15 15.08 15.58
C LYS A 88 -5.96 14.06 14.78
N VAL A 89 -6.83 14.52 13.88
CA VAL A 89 -7.66 13.60 13.06
C VAL A 89 -6.78 12.75 12.16
N MET A 90 -5.82 13.34 11.44
CA MET A 90 -4.93 12.59 10.54
C MET A 90 -4.07 11.57 11.28
N CYS A 91 -3.41 11.99 12.37
CA CYS A 91 -2.59 11.10 13.19
C CYS A 91 -3.41 9.94 13.75
N ARG A 92 -4.62 10.19 14.28
CA ARG A 92 -5.49 9.12 14.81
C ARG A 92 -5.91 8.14 13.72
N CYS A 93 -6.32 8.64 12.56
CA CYS A 93 -6.74 7.78 11.45
C CYS A 93 -5.59 6.90 10.97
N LEU A 94 -4.41 7.49 10.74
CA LEU A 94 -3.23 6.74 10.29
C LEU A 94 -2.77 5.72 11.33
N ARG A 95 -2.77 6.09 12.61
CA ARG A 95 -2.45 5.18 13.73
C ARG A 95 -3.41 4.01 13.78
N TYR A 96 -4.70 4.28 13.63
CA TYR A 96 -5.73 3.24 13.60
C TYR A 96 -5.49 2.26 12.45
N VAL A 97 -5.32 2.75 11.21
CA VAL A 97 -5.08 1.87 10.06
C VAL A 97 -3.79 1.05 10.26
N ALA A 98 -2.73 1.67 10.76
CA ALA A 98 -1.47 0.97 11.04
C ALA A 98 -1.65 -0.11 12.10
N HIS A 99 -2.35 0.18 13.19
CA HIS A 99 -2.63 -0.77 14.26
C HIS A 99 -3.48 -1.94 13.76
N THR A 100 -4.61 -1.68 13.08
CA THR A 100 -5.49 -2.73 12.54
C THR A 100 -4.73 -3.68 11.59
N LEU A 101 -3.85 -3.14 10.75
CA LEU A 101 -3.07 -3.95 9.79
C LEU A 101 -1.78 -4.53 10.37
N GLY A 102 -1.45 -4.25 11.64
CA GLY A 102 -0.15 -4.64 12.21
C GLY A 102 1.06 -4.03 11.47
N ALA A 103 0.88 -2.84 10.90
CA ALA A 103 1.88 -2.13 10.12
C ALA A 103 2.70 -1.17 11.00
N THR A 104 3.92 -0.86 10.55
CA THR A 104 4.73 0.21 11.15
C THR A 104 4.38 1.54 10.50
N LEU A 105 4.08 2.56 11.31
CA LEU A 105 3.80 3.93 10.84
C LEU A 105 4.99 4.84 11.15
N GLN A 106 5.50 5.55 10.15
CA GLN A 106 6.57 6.53 10.35
C GLN A 106 6.35 7.78 9.49
N PHE A 107 6.59 8.95 10.08
CA PHE A 107 6.62 10.22 9.36
C PHE A 107 8.03 10.52 8.83
N TYR A 108 8.04 11.17 7.67
CA TYR A 108 9.21 11.42 6.85
C TYR A 108 9.13 12.84 6.27
N SER A 109 10.27 13.52 6.26
CA SER A 109 10.47 14.72 5.46
C SER A 109 11.88 14.71 4.90
N VAL A 110 12.02 15.09 3.63
CA VAL A 110 13.32 15.28 2.97
C VAL A 110 14.10 16.41 3.63
N LYS A 111 13.42 17.40 4.22
CA LYS A 111 14.04 18.57 4.85
C LYS A 111 14.59 18.30 6.25
N ASP A 112 14.24 17.16 6.86
CA ASP A 112 14.74 16.75 8.17
C ASP A 112 15.69 15.56 8.03
N ALA A 113 17.00 15.83 8.18
CA ALA A 113 18.04 14.81 8.08
C ALA A 113 17.88 13.67 9.11
N GLY A 114 17.31 13.96 10.29
CA GLY A 114 17.02 12.96 11.31
C GLY A 114 15.90 12.01 10.88
N LEU A 115 14.83 12.53 10.28
CA LEU A 115 13.76 11.70 9.71
C LEU A 115 14.22 10.89 8.50
N VAL A 116 15.06 11.47 7.65
CA VAL A 116 15.68 10.74 6.53
C VAL A 116 16.51 9.57 7.03
N LYS A 117 17.34 9.79 8.06
CA LYS A 117 18.15 8.71 8.66
C LYS A 117 17.27 7.60 9.21
N ARG A 118 16.25 7.93 10.01
CA ARG A 118 15.32 6.94 10.57
C ARG A 118 14.62 6.12 9.48
N ALA A 119 14.20 6.75 8.38
CA ALA A 119 13.57 6.04 7.28
C ALA A 119 14.53 5.07 6.57
N LYS A 120 15.80 5.47 6.38
CA LYS A 120 16.84 4.57 5.86
C LYS A 120 17.09 3.39 6.79
N ASP A 121 17.18 3.65 8.09
CA ASP A 121 17.38 2.61 9.10
C ASP A 121 16.20 1.62 9.12
N LEU A 122 14.96 2.12 9.01
CA LEU A 122 13.76 1.28 8.91
C LEU A 122 13.77 0.39 7.66
N LEU A 123 14.09 0.95 6.50
CA LEU A 123 14.22 0.19 5.26
C LEU A 123 15.37 -0.82 5.33
N SER A 124 16.46 -0.47 6.01
CA SER A 124 17.61 -1.37 6.19
C SER A 124 17.26 -2.54 7.10
N HIS A 125 16.43 -2.33 8.11
CA HIS A 125 15.91 -3.41 8.96
C HIS A 125 15.09 -4.40 8.14
N HIS A 126 14.13 -3.92 7.34
CA HIS A 126 13.28 -4.79 6.54
C HIS A 126 14.00 -5.42 5.33
N GLY A 127 14.97 -4.75 4.73
CA GLY A 127 15.71 -5.23 3.56
C GLY A 127 16.93 -6.09 3.88
N PHE A 128 17.61 -5.83 5.01
CA PHE A 128 18.90 -6.44 5.35
C PHE A 128 18.96 -7.05 6.76
N GLY A 129 17.88 -6.99 7.54
CA GLY A 129 17.84 -7.56 8.89
C GLY A 129 18.70 -6.82 9.92
N THR A 130 19.00 -5.53 9.70
CA THR A 130 19.69 -4.70 10.70
C THR A 130 18.84 -4.52 11.96
N ASN A 131 19.38 -3.98 13.05
CA ASN A 131 18.62 -3.81 14.29
C ASN A 131 17.34 -2.97 14.10
N PRO A 132 16.20 -3.38 14.68
CA PRO A 132 14.94 -2.65 14.57
C PRO A 132 14.99 -1.31 15.32
N LEU A 133 14.20 -0.34 14.85
CA LEU A 133 14.00 0.93 15.56
C LEU A 133 13.20 0.66 16.85
N LYS A 134 13.78 1.01 18.00
CA LYS A 134 13.13 0.87 19.32
C LYS A 134 12.43 2.15 19.81
N SER A 135 12.52 3.24 19.05
CA SER A 135 11.92 4.52 19.43
C SER A 135 10.43 4.53 19.09
N ILE A 136 9.61 5.02 20.02
CA ILE A 136 8.17 5.18 19.86
C ILE A 136 7.84 6.67 20.02
N SER A 137 7.07 7.21 19.08
CA SER A 137 6.58 8.59 19.08
C SER A 137 5.12 8.60 18.62
N GLN A 138 4.22 8.82 19.58
CA GLN A 138 2.77 8.81 19.39
C GLN A 138 2.14 10.21 19.48
N ASP A 139 2.93 11.22 19.86
CA ASP A 139 2.48 12.61 20.02
C ASP A 139 2.19 13.25 18.66
N TYR A 140 0.99 13.81 18.50
CA TYR A 140 0.56 14.47 17.27
C TYR A 140 1.32 15.77 16.98
N ASN A 141 2.04 16.32 17.97
CA ASN A 141 2.92 17.48 17.78
C ASN A 141 4.33 17.09 17.32
N LYS A 142 4.65 15.79 17.32
CA LYS A 142 5.95 15.25 16.91
C LYS A 142 5.78 14.36 15.68
N PRO A 143 6.86 14.08 14.93
CA PRO A 143 6.80 13.09 13.87
C PRO A 143 6.44 11.73 14.46
N LEU A 144 5.43 11.07 13.89
CA LEU A 144 5.01 9.75 14.34
C LEU A 144 6.07 8.70 14.01
N LEU A 145 6.30 7.80 14.95
CA LEU A 145 7.13 6.61 14.78
C LEU A 145 6.54 5.52 15.67
N ILE A 146 5.85 4.57 15.04
CA ILE A 146 5.05 3.57 15.74
C ILE A 146 5.37 2.22 15.11
N PRO A 147 6.29 1.46 15.71
CA PRO A 147 6.52 0.07 15.36
C PRO A 147 5.24 -0.77 15.43
N ALA A 148 5.15 -1.80 14.59
CA ALA A 148 4.07 -2.78 14.66
C ALA A 148 3.93 -3.35 16.09
N GLY A 149 2.70 -3.44 16.60
CA GLY A 149 2.40 -3.95 17.94
C GLY A 149 2.65 -2.99 19.11
N SER A 150 3.23 -1.81 18.87
CA SER A 150 3.54 -0.83 19.94
C SER A 150 2.42 0.17 20.26
N ASP A 151 1.33 0.13 19.50
CA ASP A 151 0.16 1.00 19.66
C ASP A 151 -1.04 0.20 20.17
N SER A 152 -2.00 0.89 20.79
CA SER A 152 -3.27 0.30 21.25
C SER A 152 -4.46 1.20 20.97
N MET A 153 -5.64 0.60 20.86
CA MET A 153 -6.88 1.32 20.57
C MET A 153 -7.22 2.35 21.65
N ASP A 154 -6.91 2.04 22.91
CA ASP A 154 -7.06 2.95 24.05
C ASP A 154 -6.14 4.18 23.91
N GLN A 155 -4.89 4.00 23.46
CA GLN A 155 -3.92 5.10 23.29
C GLN A 155 -4.20 5.96 22.06
N ILE A 156 -4.78 5.39 21.00
CA ILE A 156 -5.18 6.13 19.80
C ILE A 156 -6.34 7.09 20.13
N GLY A 157 -7.22 6.68 21.06
CA GLY A 157 -8.44 7.39 21.37
C GLY A 157 -9.46 7.14 20.27
N GLY A 158 -10.24 6.08 20.43
CA GLY A 158 -11.34 5.73 19.54
C GLY A 158 -12.46 6.78 19.51
N LEU A 159 -13.34 6.67 18.52
CA LEU A 159 -14.66 7.32 18.50
C LEU A 159 -15.54 6.72 19.61
N GLY A 160 -15.21 7.03 20.86
CA GLY A 160 -15.81 6.44 22.03
C GLY A 160 -15.49 4.95 22.17
N SER A 161 -15.10 4.58 23.38
CA SER A 161 -15.52 3.34 24.01
C SER A 161 -17.05 3.24 23.99
N THR A 162 -17.68 3.05 22.83
CA THR A 162 -19.07 2.60 22.78
C THR A 162 -19.07 1.10 22.97
N GLN A 163 -18.76 0.68 24.20
CA GLN A 163 -18.98 -0.66 24.72
C GLN A 163 -20.47 -1.08 24.70
N GLY A 164 -21.39 -0.32 24.09
CA GLY A 164 -22.83 -0.52 24.32
C GLY A 164 -23.81 -0.17 23.20
N LEU A 165 -23.41 0.31 22.02
CA LEU A 165 -24.39 0.67 20.99
C LEU A 165 -23.91 0.24 19.60
N LEU A 166 -24.48 -0.88 19.14
CA LEU A 166 -24.33 -1.54 17.83
C LEU A 166 -23.12 -2.48 17.68
N GLY A 167 -23.34 -3.72 18.14
CA GLY A 167 -22.99 -4.97 17.47
C GLY A 167 -21.60 -5.11 16.87
N ASN A 168 -20.77 -5.92 17.53
CA ASN A 168 -19.65 -6.68 16.98
C ASN A 168 -19.69 -6.84 15.46
N LYS A 169 -18.84 -6.09 14.76
CA LYS A 169 -18.42 -6.43 13.40
C LYS A 169 -16.94 -6.06 13.30
N GLY A 170 -16.13 -7.03 12.88
CA GLY A 170 -14.67 -7.00 12.92
C GLY A 170 -14.00 -5.86 12.13
N PRO A 171 -12.70 -5.99 11.83
CA PRO A 171 -11.82 -4.87 11.44
C PRO A 171 -12.35 -4.00 10.27
N GLY A 172 -13.12 -4.57 9.33
CA GLY A 172 -13.73 -3.82 8.23
C GLY A 172 -14.75 -2.75 8.66
N SER A 173 -15.61 -3.04 9.64
CA SER A 173 -16.64 -2.09 10.12
C SER A 173 -16.01 -0.84 10.75
N ALA A 174 -14.85 -1.01 11.39
CA ALA A 174 -14.17 0.07 12.05
C ALA A 174 -13.33 0.92 11.09
N LEU A 175 -12.72 0.33 10.06
CA LEU A 175 -12.09 1.09 8.96
C LEU A 175 -13.10 2.01 8.25
N ASP A 176 -14.33 1.54 8.01
CA ASP A 176 -15.40 2.36 7.41
C ASP A 176 -15.80 3.55 8.30
N ARG A 177 -15.79 3.39 9.63
CA ARG A 177 -16.05 4.50 10.57
C ARG A 177 -14.95 5.56 10.49
N TRP A 178 -13.69 5.14 10.48
CA TRP A 178 -12.56 6.07 10.36
C TRP A 178 -12.50 6.72 8.98
N LYS A 179 -12.85 5.99 7.92
CA LYS A 179 -13.07 6.55 6.58
C LYS A 179 -14.09 7.68 6.64
N HIS A 180 -15.26 7.42 7.22
CA HIS A 180 -16.32 8.42 7.34
C HIS A 180 -15.86 9.65 8.14
N THR A 181 -15.22 9.45 9.29
CA THR A 181 -14.69 10.57 10.11
C THR A 181 -13.62 11.37 9.35
N PHE A 182 -12.71 10.70 8.67
CA PHE A 182 -11.67 11.35 7.89
C PHE A 182 -12.26 12.13 6.71
N THR A 183 -13.15 11.52 5.92
CA THR A 183 -13.78 12.16 4.75
C THR A 183 -14.72 13.29 5.14
N LYS A 184 -15.29 13.26 6.36
CA LYS A 184 -16.10 14.36 6.90
C LYS A 184 -15.24 15.57 7.27
N HIS A 185 -14.06 15.35 7.86
CA HIS A 185 -13.12 16.43 8.18
C HIS A 185 -12.35 16.93 6.95
N PHE A 186 -12.07 16.03 6.01
CA PHE A 186 -11.34 16.27 4.77
C PHE A 186 -12.15 15.71 3.61
N PRO A 187 -13.11 16.49 3.06
CA PRO A 187 -13.81 16.11 1.84
C PRO A 187 -12.79 15.67 0.79
N GLN A 188 -12.85 14.40 0.41
CA GLN A 188 -11.87 13.87 -0.53
C GLN A 188 -12.16 14.50 -1.88
N GLU A 189 -11.12 15.02 -2.53
CA GLU A 189 -11.22 15.39 -3.94
C GLU A 189 -11.55 14.08 -4.67
N VAL A 190 -12.77 13.99 -5.20
CA VAL A 190 -13.05 13.00 -6.22
C VAL A 190 -12.01 13.31 -7.27
N SER A 191 -11.11 12.36 -7.54
CA SER A 191 -10.21 12.50 -8.67
C SER A 191 -11.12 12.80 -9.85
N GLU A 192 -11.19 14.08 -10.25
CA GLU A 192 -11.40 14.42 -11.63
C GLU A 192 -10.31 13.61 -12.27
N LYS A 193 -10.68 12.46 -12.83
CA LYS A 193 -9.83 11.76 -13.76
C LYS A 193 -9.42 12.89 -14.66
N SER A 194 -8.16 13.33 -14.59
CA SER A 194 -7.63 14.25 -15.58
C SER A 194 -8.08 13.58 -16.85
N VAL A 195 -8.96 14.24 -17.61
CA VAL A 195 -9.43 13.73 -18.88
C VAL A 195 -8.24 13.91 -19.80
N MET A 196 -7.15 13.19 -19.51
CA MET A 196 -6.22 12.76 -20.50
C MET A 196 -7.09 11.93 -21.42
N PRO A 197 -7.22 12.34 -22.70
CA PRO A 197 -7.83 11.48 -23.69
C PRO A 197 -7.19 10.10 -23.56
N GLU A 198 -8.00 9.06 -23.68
CA GLU A 198 -7.55 7.66 -23.60
C GLU A 198 -6.32 7.40 -24.51
N ASP A 199 -6.18 8.20 -25.57
CA ASP A 199 -4.98 8.30 -26.40
C ASP A 199 -4.78 9.75 -26.91
N PRO A 200 -3.81 10.52 -26.37
CA PRO A 200 -3.47 11.86 -26.86
C PRO A 200 -3.10 11.89 -28.35
N ALA A 201 -2.68 10.76 -28.93
CA ALA A 201 -2.32 10.70 -30.34
C ALA A 201 -3.53 10.62 -31.28
N LYS A 202 -4.73 10.43 -30.75
CA LYS A 202 -5.98 10.50 -31.53
C LYS A 202 -6.59 11.90 -31.53
N ASP A 203 -6.01 12.82 -30.76
CA ASP A 203 -6.45 14.20 -30.72
C ASP A 203 -5.79 14.99 -31.85
N MET A 204 -6.62 15.55 -32.73
CA MET A 204 -6.18 16.35 -33.87
C MET A 204 -5.36 17.58 -33.46
N ASN A 205 -5.53 18.07 -32.22
CA ASN A 205 -4.76 19.20 -31.69
C ASN A 205 -3.28 18.86 -31.41
N PHE A 206 -2.93 17.57 -31.37
CA PHE A 206 -1.57 17.08 -31.11
C PHE A 206 -0.96 16.34 -32.31
N SER A 207 -1.53 16.47 -33.51
CA SER A 207 -0.97 15.83 -34.71
C SER A 207 0.35 16.47 -35.10
N GLU A 208 1.39 15.65 -35.18
CA GLU A 208 2.74 16.04 -35.56
C GLU A 208 3.22 15.09 -36.67
N PRO A 209 3.14 15.50 -37.96
CA PRO A 209 3.32 14.58 -39.09
C PRO A 209 4.62 13.77 -39.09
N THR A 210 5.70 14.36 -38.57
CA THR A 210 7.00 13.67 -38.49
C THR A 210 7.02 12.63 -37.35
N ILE A 211 6.43 12.96 -36.20
CA ILE A 211 6.35 12.06 -35.04
C ILE A 211 5.38 10.92 -35.34
N ASP A 212 4.24 11.22 -35.95
CA ASP A 212 3.21 10.26 -36.34
C ASP A 212 3.76 9.23 -37.34
N PHE A 213 4.56 9.68 -38.32
CA PHE A 213 5.24 8.80 -39.27
C PHE A 213 6.26 7.87 -38.59
N LEU A 214 7.13 8.42 -37.73
CA LEU A 214 8.13 7.63 -37.01
C LEU A 214 7.48 6.59 -36.08
N ARG A 215 6.35 6.95 -35.46
CA ARG A 215 5.58 6.03 -34.64
C ARG A 215 4.98 4.90 -35.48
N SER A 216 4.33 5.21 -36.60
CA SER A 216 3.77 4.19 -37.50
C SER A 216 4.86 3.21 -37.97
N GLN A 217 6.06 3.72 -38.29
CA GLN A 217 7.19 2.86 -38.65
C GLN A 217 7.60 1.93 -37.50
N LYS A 218 7.58 2.41 -36.26
CA LYS A 218 7.91 1.60 -35.07
C LYS A 218 6.84 0.57 -34.74
N ASP A 219 5.57 0.91 -34.95
CA ASP A 219 4.45 -0.02 -34.77
C ASP A 219 4.52 -1.17 -35.78
N ASP A 220 4.83 -0.86 -37.05
CA ASP A 220 5.06 -1.87 -38.10
C ASP A 220 6.27 -2.78 -37.79
N GLU A 221 7.37 -2.20 -37.29
CA GLU A 221 8.55 -2.96 -36.85
C GLU A 221 8.21 -3.92 -35.69
N LEU A 222 7.43 -3.44 -34.72
CA LEU A 222 7.03 -4.23 -33.56
C LEU A 222 6.13 -5.41 -33.96
N GLU A 223 5.21 -5.20 -34.90
CA GLU A 223 4.33 -6.25 -35.39
C GLU A 223 5.11 -7.33 -36.15
N ARG A 224 6.08 -6.93 -36.99
CA ARG A 224 7.02 -7.87 -37.62
C ARG A 224 7.77 -8.69 -36.58
N TYR A 225 8.27 -8.05 -35.53
CA TYR A 225 8.99 -8.73 -34.45
C TYR A 225 8.09 -9.73 -33.71
N ARG A 226 6.83 -9.37 -33.43
CA ARG A 226 5.84 -10.28 -32.81
C ARG A 226 5.58 -11.50 -33.67
N GLN A 227 5.35 -11.31 -34.97
CA GLN A 227 5.12 -12.42 -35.90
C GLN A 227 6.34 -13.34 -36.05
N GLU A 228 7.55 -12.79 -35.99
CA GLU A 228 8.78 -13.59 -35.99
C GLU A 228 8.96 -14.36 -34.68
N ALA A 229 8.68 -13.74 -33.54
CA ALA A 229 8.73 -14.40 -32.23
C ALA A 229 7.71 -15.54 -32.15
N GLU A 230 6.47 -15.34 -32.60
CA GLU A 230 5.44 -16.39 -32.67
C GLU A 230 5.83 -17.51 -33.63
N ARG A 231 6.39 -17.19 -34.80
CA ARG A 231 6.86 -18.22 -35.74
C ARG A 231 8.00 -19.05 -35.15
N LYS A 232 8.97 -18.41 -34.48
CA LYS A 232 10.04 -19.10 -33.78
C LYS A 232 9.49 -19.97 -32.64
N GLN A 233 8.55 -19.45 -31.85
CA GLN A 233 7.94 -20.20 -30.76
C GLN A 233 7.18 -21.43 -31.26
N LYS A 234 6.42 -21.32 -32.35
CA LYS A 234 5.77 -22.48 -33.00
C LYS A 234 6.77 -23.50 -33.54
N TYR A 235 7.81 -23.03 -34.21
CA TYR A 235 8.87 -23.92 -34.71
C TYR A 235 9.58 -24.68 -33.58
N PHE A 236 9.86 -24.02 -32.45
CA PHE A 236 10.44 -24.66 -31.27
C PHE A 236 9.46 -25.65 -30.61
N SER A 237 8.15 -25.34 -30.54
CA SER A 237 7.16 -26.29 -30.00
C SER A 237 6.99 -27.53 -30.88
N ASP A 238 7.05 -27.38 -32.20
CA ASP A 238 6.92 -28.49 -33.15
C ASP A 238 8.13 -29.45 -33.06
N LEU A 239 9.34 -28.89 -32.88
CA LEU A 239 10.56 -29.69 -32.64
C LEU A 239 10.55 -30.46 -31.30
N GLU A 240 9.94 -29.90 -30.24
CA GLU A 240 9.78 -30.60 -28.96
C GLU A 240 8.74 -31.74 -29.02
N ILE A 241 7.77 -31.65 -29.94
CA ILE A 241 6.77 -32.71 -30.16
C ILE A 241 7.40 -33.89 -30.93
N ASP A 242 8.22 -33.62 -31.95
CA ASP A 242 8.91 -34.67 -32.69
C ASP A 242 9.93 -35.43 -31.83
N TYR A 243 10.62 -34.74 -30.91
CA TYR A 243 11.57 -35.39 -29.98
C TYR A 243 10.89 -36.30 -28.94
N ASN A 244 9.61 -36.08 -28.62
CA ASN A 244 8.84 -36.89 -27.68
C ASN A 244 8.07 -38.04 -28.35
N ASN A 245 7.98 -38.07 -29.68
CA ASN A 245 7.33 -39.14 -30.45
C ASN A 245 8.32 -40.19 -31.00
N GLU A 246 9.63 -40.01 -30.80
CA GLU A 246 10.67 -40.96 -31.22
C GLU A 246 11.13 -41.95 -30.12
N PHE A 247 10.35 -42.14 -29.04
CA PHE A 247 10.55 -43.21 -28.05
C PHE A 247 9.27 -44.02 -27.78
#